data_AF-A0A562T5W4-F1
#
_entry.id   AF-A0A562T5W4-F1
#
_cell.length_a   1.000
_cell.length_b   1.000
_cell.length_c   1.000
_cell.angle_alpha   90.00
_cell.angle_beta   90.00
_cell.angle_gamma   90.00
#
_symmetry.space_group_name_H-M   'P 1'
#
loop_
_entity.id
_entity.type
_entity.pdbx_description
1 polymer ?
#
loop_
_entity_poly.entity_id
_entity_poly.type
_entity_poly.pdbx_seq_one_letter_code
_entity_poly.pdbx_strand_id
1 'polypeptide(L)'
;MAPPRSWSPGKQPSRPSHTEALRIVHEESNRISGWSLLIIGGSLLALLDNNYLKTSGPYRAIYLIYILGWVSLCLSVYWGQRVTRGYLASLFVKKVYLDGIVEQVNLRFRRQINWFICGVMVFAAWMLAYLLLWILPVTP
;
A
#
# COMPACT_ATOMS: atom_id res chain seq x y z
N MET A 1 24.72 55.41 8.88
CA MET A 1 23.36 55.00 9.29
C MET A 1 22.83 54.11 8.18
N ALA A 2 22.87 52.79 8.35
CA ALA A 2 22.43 51.84 7.31
C ALA A 2 20.90 51.66 7.36
N PRO A 3 20.22 51.51 6.21
CA PRO A 3 18.77 51.32 6.20
C PRO A 3 18.37 49.96 6.81
N PRO A 4 17.18 49.87 7.43
CA PRO A 4 16.72 48.64 8.07
C PRO A 4 16.46 47.55 7.01
N ARG A 5 16.90 46.32 7.31
CA ARG A 5 16.58 45.10 6.54
C ARG A 5 15.06 45.01 6.37
N SER A 6 14.58 45.19 5.14
CA SER A 6 13.19 44.88 4.78
C SER A 6 12.95 43.39 5.02
N TRP A 7 12.10 43.08 5.99
CA TRP A 7 11.60 41.72 6.20
C TRP A 7 10.75 41.33 4.98
N SER A 8 11.30 40.46 4.12
CA SER A 8 10.53 39.82 3.07
C SER A 8 9.72 38.69 3.71
N PRO A 9 8.37 38.70 3.65
CA PRO A 9 7.59 37.56 4.09
C PRO A 9 8.07 36.34 3.29
N GLY A 10 8.64 35.37 4.00
CA GLY A 10 9.07 34.11 3.40
C GLY A 10 7.91 33.55 2.58
N LYS A 11 8.17 33.27 1.29
CA LYS A 11 7.19 32.67 0.39
C LYS A 11 6.53 31.50 1.14
N GLN A 12 5.26 31.64 1.48
CA GLN A 12 4.46 30.51 1.98
C GLN A 12 4.64 29.38 0.97
N PRO A 13 4.85 28.12 1.40
CA PRO A 13 5.00 27.01 0.47
C PRO A 13 3.75 26.96 -0.41
N SER A 14 3.91 27.33 -1.68
CA SER A 14 2.82 27.32 -2.65
C SER A 14 2.29 25.91 -2.74
N ARG A 15 0.97 25.74 -2.64
CA ARG A 15 0.34 24.42 -2.82
C ARG A 15 0.88 23.78 -4.11
N PRO A 16 1.25 22.49 -4.09
CA PRO A 16 1.76 21.81 -5.27
C PRO A 16 0.72 21.93 -6.39
N SER A 17 1.18 22.13 -7.62
CA SER A 17 0.29 22.10 -8.79
C SER A 17 -0.44 20.75 -8.84
N HIS A 18 -1.64 20.70 -9.43
CA HIS A 18 -2.39 19.46 -9.56
C HIS A 18 -1.57 18.33 -10.20
N THR A 19 -0.77 18.67 -11.21
CA THR A 19 0.15 17.72 -11.88
C THR A 19 1.21 17.19 -10.93
N GLU A 20 1.79 18.05 -10.08
CA GLU A 20 2.79 17.65 -9.10
C GLU A 20 2.19 16.77 -8.00
N ALA A 21 1.01 17.12 -7.50
CA ALA A 21 0.29 16.31 -6.52
C ALA A 21 -0.02 14.91 -7.08
N LEU A 22 -0.48 14.84 -8.34
CA LEU A 22 -0.76 13.57 -9.01
C LEU A 22 0.50 12.73 -9.24
N ARG A 23 1.64 13.36 -9.55
CA ARG A 23 2.93 12.69 -9.68
C ARG A 23 3.35 12.04 -8.37
N ILE A 24 3.29 12.77 -7.26
CA ILE A 24 3.61 12.25 -5.92
C ILE A 24 2.72 11.05 -5.58
N VAL A 25 1.40 11.18 -5.79
CA VAL A 25 0.44 10.10 -5.53
C VAL A 25 0.72 8.88 -6.41
N HIS A 26 1.11 9.08 -7.66
CA HIS A 26 1.47 8.00 -8.58
C HIS A 26 2.75 7.26 -8.13
N GLU A 27 3.80 7.99 -7.77
CA GLU A 27 5.07 7.42 -7.28
C GLU A 27 4.84 6.59 -6.01
N GLU A 28 4.06 7.13 -5.07
CA GLU A 28 3.69 6.43 -3.84
C GLU A 28 2.83 5.19 -4.09
N SER A 29 1.87 5.27 -5.00
CA SER A 29 1.06 4.12 -5.44
C SER A 29 1.93 2.99 -6.02
N ASN A 30 2.94 3.32 -6.84
CA ASN A 30 3.86 2.33 -7.39
C ASN A 30 4.69 1.69 -6.29
N ARG A 31 5.16 2.48 -5.32
CA ARG A 31 5.89 1.98 -4.16
C ARG A 31 5.03 0.97 -3.38
N ILE A 32 3.80 1.32 -3.02
CA ILE A 32 2.85 0.42 -2.32
C ILE A 32 2.61 -0.87 -3.12
N SER A 33 2.49 -0.76 -4.44
CA SER A 33 2.33 -1.94 -5.31
C SER A 33 3.57 -2.84 -5.26
N GLY A 34 4.77 -2.27 -5.25
CA GLY A 34 6.02 -2.99 -5.07
C GLY A 34 6.09 -3.72 -3.73
N TRP A 35 5.76 -3.04 -2.62
CA TRP A 35 5.68 -3.68 -1.29
C TRP A 35 4.64 -4.80 -1.26
N SER A 36 3.48 -4.61 -1.90
CA SER A 36 2.44 -5.64 -1.97
C SER A 36 2.95 -6.91 -2.67
N LEU A 37 3.65 -6.76 -3.80
CA LEU A 37 4.23 -7.88 -4.53
C LEU A 37 5.37 -8.56 -3.77
N LEU A 38 6.19 -7.78 -3.05
CA LEU A 38 7.27 -8.31 -2.21
C LEU A 38 6.71 -9.15 -1.05
N ILE A 39 5.64 -8.69 -0.40
CA ILE A 39 4.96 -9.45 0.66
C ILE A 39 4.36 -10.73 0.09
N ILE A 40 3.66 -10.66 -1.05
CA ILE A 40 3.12 -11.85 -1.71
C ILE A 40 4.24 -12.84 -2.04
N GLY A 41 5.31 -12.39 -2.71
CA GLY A 41 6.44 -13.25 -3.09
C GLY A 41 7.17 -13.86 -1.88
N GLY A 42 7.45 -13.06 -0.85
CA GLY A 42 8.07 -13.55 0.38
C GLY A 42 7.19 -14.56 1.13
N SER A 43 5.89 -14.31 1.16
CA SER A 43 4.91 -15.20 1.78
C SER A 43 4.73 -16.52 1.02
N LEU A 44 4.84 -16.51 -0.31
CA LEU A 44 4.87 -17.71 -1.15
C LEU A 44 6.14 -18.53 -0.91
N LEU A 45 7.30 -17.88 -0.85
CA LEU A 45 8.57 -18.54 -0.54
C LEU A 45 8.54 -19.19 0.85
N ALA A 46 7.97 -18.52 1.85
CA ALA A 46 7.80 -19.07 3.19
C ALA A 46 6.90 -20.32 3.20
N LEU A 47 5.87 -20.37 2.36
CA LEU A 47 4.95 -21.50 2.25
C LEU A 47 5.55 -22.70 1.49
N LEU A 48 6.48 -22.45 0.58
CA LEU A 48 7.21 -23.48 -0.17
C LEU A 48 8.33 -24.15 0.66
N ASP A 49 8.71 -23.58 1.81
CA ASP A 49 9.70 -24.20 2.68
C ASP A 49 9.18 -25.52 3.28
N ASN A 50 9.92 -26.60 3.08
CA ASN A 50 9.49 -27.99 3.31
C ASN A 50 9.15 -28.31 4.78
N ASN A 51 9.55 -27.46 5.73
CA ASN A 51 9.21 -27.62 7.15
C ASN A 51 7.80 -27.10 7.50
N TYR A 52 7.17 -26.28 6.66
CA TYR A 52 5.87 -25.67 6.94
C TYR A 52 4.69 -26.65 6.72
N LEU A 53 4.81 -27.58 5.77
CA LEU A 53 3.72 -28.50 5.39
C LEU A 53 3.59 -29.74 6.29
N LYS A 54 4.49 -29.92 7.28
CA LYS A 54 4.54 -31.13 8.12
C LYS A 54 3.54 -31.15 9.28
N THR A 55 2.78 -30.08 9.51
CA THR A 55 1.81 -30.01 10.62
C THR A 55 0.52 -30.77 10.27
N SER A 56 0.27 -31.90 10.93
CA SER A 56 -1.01 -32.60 10.94
C SER A 56 -1.93 -32.00 12.03
N GLY A 57 -3.18 -31.65 11.69
CA GLY A 57 -4.19 -31.16 12.66
C GLY A 57 -4.95 -29.89 12.24
N PRO A 58 -5.72 -29.26 13.17
CA PRO A 58 -6.57 -28.08 12.91
C PRO A 58 -5.78 -26.82 12.51
N TYR A 59 -4.46 -26.84 12.68
CA TYR A 59 -3.53 -25.78 12.31
C TYR A 59 -3.43 -25.52 10.80
N ARG A 60 -4.01 -26.39 9.96
CA ARG A 60 -4.11 -26.14 8.50
C ARG A 60 -5.01 -24.95 8.14
N ALA A 61 -6.01 -24.63 8.98
CA ALA A 61 -6.91 -23.51 8.74
C ALA A 61 -6.19 -22.15 8.75
N ILE A 62 -5.04 -22.07 9.42
CA ILE A 62 -4.19 -20.87 9.48
C ILE A 62 -3.64 -20.51 8.08
N TYR A 63 -3.50 -21.47 7.18
CA TYR A 63 -3.10 -21.21 5.79
C TYR A 63 -4.20 -20.56 4.95
N LEU A 64 -5.48 -20.65 5.34
CA LEU A 64 -6.56 -19.92 4.64
C LEU A 64 -6.44 -18.40 4.86
N ILE A 65 -5.79 -17.97 5.95
CA ILE A 65 -5.53 -16.56 6.26
C ILE A 65 -4.57 -15.95 5.23
N TYR A 66 -3.62 -16.74 4.69
CA TYR A 66 -2.74 -16.29 3.59
C TYR A 66 -3.54 -15.87 2.36
N ILE A 67 -4.53 -16.69 1.97
CA ILE A 67 -5.34 -16.42 0.78
C ILE A 67 -6.09 -15.09 0.96
N LEU A 68 -6.64 -14.84 2.16
CA LEU A 68 -7.30 -13.57 2.47
C LEU A 68 -6.34 -12.37 2.38
N GLY A 69 -5.12 -12.54 2.88
CA GLY A 69 -4.05 -11.54 2.78
C GLY A 69 -3.67 -11.25 1.33
N TRP A 70 -3.49 -12.29 0.52
CA TRP A 70 -3.18 -12.18 -0.91
C TRP A 70 -4.28 -11.49 -1.69
N VAL A 71 -5.55 -11.86 -1.49
CA VAL A 71 -6.68 -11.20 -2.16
C VAL A 71 -6.70 -9.71 -1.84
N SER A 72 -6.46 -9.33 -0.59
CA SER A 72 -6.41 -7.93 -0.17
C SER A 72 -5.25 -7.16 -0.82
N LEU A 73 -4.05 -7.76 -0.88
CA LEU A 73 -2.89 -7.16 -1.53
C LEU A 73 -3.06 -7.06 -3.05
N CYS A 74 -3.64 -8.07 -3.70
CA CYS A 74 -3.98 -8.04 -5.13
C CYS A 74 -5.00 -6.93 -5.44
N LEU A 75 -6.01 -6.74 -4.58
CA LEU A 75 -6.95 -5.63 -4.69
C LEU A 75 -6.25 -4.27 -4.51
N SER A 76 -5.30 -4.14 -3.58
CA SER A 76 -4.46 -2.95 -3.47
C SER A 76 -3.73 -2.64 -4.78
N VAL A 77 -3.03 -3.62 -5.35
CA VAL A 77 -2.31 -3.46 -6.64
C VAL A 77 -3.27 -3.07 -7.78
N TYR A 78 -4.46 -3.66 -7.82
CA TYR A 78 -5.49 -3.31 -8.80
C TYR A 78 -5.88 -1.82 -8.73
N TRP A 79 -6.09 -1.29 -7.52
CA TRP A 79 -6.36 0.13 -7.32
C TRP A 79 -5.15 1.00 -7.67
N GLY A 80 -3.93 0.55 -7.40
CA GLY A 80 -2.70 1.22 -7.82
C GLY A 80 -2.59 1.40 -9.33
N GLN A 81 -2.96 0.37 -10.11
CA GLN A 81 -3.05 0.48 -11.57
C GLN A 81 -4.08 1.54 -12.01
N ARG A 82 -5.19 1.67 -11.29
CA ARG A 82 -6.22 2.70 -11.56
C ARG A 82 -5.74 4.12 -11.20
N VAL A 83 -4.86 4.26 -10.20
CA VAL A 83 -4.17 5.53 -9.88
C VAL A 83 -3.23 5.91 -11.03
N THR A 84 -2.39 4.99 -11.48
CA THR A 84 -1.48 5.21 -12.62
C THR A 84 -2.21 5.64 -13.89
N ARG A 85 -3.33 4.98 -14.22
CA ARG A 85 -4.17 5.38 -15.36
C ARG A 85 -4.74 6.79 -15.22
N GLY A 86 -5.12 7.20 -14.00
CA GLY A 86 -5.62 8.55 -13.74
C GLY A 86 -4.53 9.62 -13.84
N TYR A 87 -3.32 9.32 -13.35
CA TYR A 87 -2.16 10.19 -13.55
C TYR A 87 -1.83 10.35 -15.04
N LEU A 88 -1.74 9.25 -15.80
CA LEU A 88 -1.50 9.33 -17.25
C LEU A 88 -2.56 10.16 -17.96
N ALA A 89 -3.85 9.98 -17.63
CA ALA A 89 -4.93 10.79 -18.22
C ALA A 89 -4.75 12.29 -17.93
N SER A 90 -4.24 12.66 -16.76
CA SER A 90 -3.99 14.07 -16.41
C SER A 90 -2.92 14.74 -17.26
N LEU A 91 -1.99 13.97 -17.86
CA LEU A 91 -0.94 14.51 -18.73
C LEU A 91 -1.46 14.96 -20.10
N PHE A 92 -2.59 14.40 -20.55
CA PHE A 92 -3.15 14.66 -21.89
C PHE A 92 -4.42 15.53 -21.85
N VAL A 93 -5.00 15.77 -20.68
CA VAL A 93 -6.27 16.51 -20.55
C VAL A 93 -6.05 18.01 -20.38
N LYS A 94 -7.03 18.82 -20.82
CA LYS A 94 -7.05 20.28 -20.59
C LYS A 94 -7.19 20.60 -19.10
N LYS A 95 -6.57 21.70 -18.64
CA LYS A 95 -6.57 22.12 -17.23
C LYS A 95 -7.95 22.14 -16.55
N VAL A 96 -9.00 22.48 -17.29
CA VAL A 96 -10.40 22.54 -16.81
C VAL A 96 -10.90 21.19 -16.27
N TYR A 97 -10.34 20.07 -16.71
CA TYR A 97 -10.75 18.72 -16.27
C TYR A 97 -9.84 18.13 -15.19
N LEU A 98 -8.78 18.84 -14.77
CA LEU A 98 -7.81 18.31 -13.82
C LEU A 98 -8.42 18.06 -12.44
N ASP A 99 -9.30 18.94 -11.97
CA ASP A 99 -9.91 18.81 -10.63
C ASP A 99 -10.69 17.50 -10.48
N GLY A 100 -11.48 17.13 -11.49
CA GLY A 100 -12.21 15.86 -11.51
C GLY A 100 -11.29 14.64 -11.56
N ILE A 101 -10.14 14.73 -12.23
CA ILE A 101 -9.16 13.64 -12.25
C ILE A 101 -8.47 13.52 -10.89
N VAL A 102 -8.09 14.64 -10.27
CA VAL A 102 -7.46 14.67 -8.95
C VAL A 102 -8.36 14.02 -7.89
N GLU A 103 -9.64 14.36 -7.87
CA GLU A 103 -10.59 13.77 -6.94
C GLU A 103 -10.70 12.24 -7.15
N GLN A 104 -10.84 11.79 -8.39
CA GLN A 104 -10.92 10.36 -8.70
C GLN A 104 -9.64 9.60 -8.35
N VAL A 105 -8.47 10.18 -8.61
CA VAL A 105 -7.18 9.58 -8.28
C VAL A 105 -7.03 9.46 -6.77
N ASN A 106 -7.38 10.51 -6.01
CA ASN A 106 -7.34 10.48 -4.55
C ASN A 106 -8.26 9.41 -3.96
N LEU A 107 -9.49 9.27 -4.49
CA LEU A 107 -10.41 8.21 -4.05
C LEU A 107 -9.85 6.81 -4.31
N ARG A 108 -9.22 6.60 -5.48
CA ARG A 108 -8.60 5.32 -5.85
C ARG A 108 -7.38 5.02 -4.97
N PHE A 109 -6.54 6.02 -4.72
CA PHE A 109 -5.36 5.90 -3.87
C PHE A 109 -5.74 5.58 -2.42
N ARG A 110 -6.78 6.22 -1.88
CA ARG A 110 -7.32 5.88 -0.56
C ARG A 110 -7.79 4.42 -0.49
N ARG A 111 -8.46 3.93 -1.54
CA ARG A 111 -8.87 2.51 -1.61
C ARG A 111 -7.66 1.58 -1.65
N GLN A 112 -6.62 1.90 -2.42
CA GLN A 112 -5.37 1.14 -2.45
C GLN A 112 -4.75 1.03 -1.05
N ILE A 113 -4.61 2.15 -0.33
CA ILE A 113 -4.06 2.18 1.03
C ILE A 113 -4.91 1.31 1.98
N ASN A 114 -6.23 1.44 1.94
CA ASN A 114 -7.10 0.65 2.82
C ASN A 114 -6.95 -0.87 2.59
N TRP A 115 -6.89 -1.30 1.32
CA TRP A 115 -6.66 -2.70 0.98
C TRP A 115 -5.25 -3.19 1.35
N PHE A 116 -4.24 -2.33 1.18
CA PHE A 116 -2.88 -2.62 1.60
C PHE A 116 -2.80 -2.82 3.12
N ILE A 117 -3.34 -1.89 3.91
CA ILE A 117 -3.38 -1.98 5.37
C ILE A 117 -4.14 -3.22 5.81
N CYS A 118 -5.30 -3.51 5.20
CA CYS A 118 -6.05 -4.74 5.47
C CYS A 118 -5.18 -5.99 5.25
N GLY A 119 -4.51 -6.10 4.10
CA GLY A 119 -3.62 -7.21 3.81
C GLY A 119 -2.46 -7.34 4.81
N VAL A 120 -1.81 -6.23 5.15
CA VAL A 120 -0.70 -6.21 6.13
C VAL A 120 -1.19 -6.62 7.52
N MET A 121 -2.35 -6.15 7.97
CA MET A 121 -2.93 -6.55 9.27
C MET A 121 -3.24 -8.04 9.30
N VAL A 122 -3.74 -8.62 8.21
CA VAL A 122 -3.99 -10.06 8.09
C VAL A 122 -2.67 -10.85 8.24
N PHE A 123 -1.60 -10.43 7.56
CA PHE A 123 -0.29 -11.05 7.71
C PHE A 123 0.32 -10.86 9.11
N ALA A 124 0.12 -9.70 9.74
CA ALA A 124 0.60 -9.45 11.10
C ALA A 124 -0.13 -10.32 12.12
N ALA A 125 -1.45 -10.43 12.02
CA ALA A 125 -2.25 -11.32 12.88
C ALA A 125 -1.86 -12.78 12.69
N TRP A 126 -1.61 -13.19 11.43
CA TRP A 126 -1.12 -14.52 11.12
C TRP A 126 0.25 -14.81 11.75
N MET A 127 1.21 -13.90 11.61
CA MET A 127 2.54 -14.02 12.24
C MET A 127 2.44 -14.16 13.75
N LEU A 128 1.57 -13.37 14.39
CA LEU A 128 1.37 -13.43 15.83
C LEU A 128 0.76 -14.77 16.26
N ALA A 129 -0.26 -15.26 15.55
CA ALA A 129 -0.83 -16.59 15.80
C ALA A 129 0.20 -17.70 15.63
N TYR A 130 1.03 -17.63 14.58
CA TYR A 130 2.10 -18.60 14.34
C TYR A 130 3.14 -18.60 15.48
N LEU A 131 3.59 -17.42 15.93
CA LEU A 131 4.51 -17.29 17.06
C LEU A 131 3.93 -17.82 18.37
N LEU A 132 2.65 -17.54 18.63
CA LEU A 132 1.96 -18.07 19.82
C LEU A 132 1.89 -19.59 19.82
N LEU A 133 1.63 -20.21 18.67
CA LEU A 133 1.65 -21.66 18.52
C LEU A 133 3.05 -22.26 18.68
N TRP A 134 4.09 -21.52 18.31
CA TRP A 134 5.46 -21.98 18.45
C TRP A 134 5.96 -21.88 19.90
N ILE A 135 5.58 -20.81 20.63
CA ILE A 135 6.04 -20.58 22.01
C ILE A 135 5.25 -21.32 23.07
N LEU A 136 3.95 -21.58 22.83
CA LEU A 136 3.14 -22.41 23.72
C LEU A 136 3.43 -23.87 23.38
N PRO A 137 4.18 -24.61 24.21
CA PRO A 137 4.37 -26.03 23.97
C PRO A 137 2.99 -26.68 24.00
N VAL A 138 2.50 -27.12 22.85
CA VAL A 138 1.38 -28.06 22.77
C VAL A 138 1.89 -29.37 23.36
N THR A 139 1.86 -29.49 24.69
CA THR A 139 2.08 -30.75 25.38
C THR A 139 0.94 -31.70 24.99
N PRO A 140 1.25 -32.94 24.59
CA PRO A 140 0.22 -33.96 24.29
C PRO A 140 -0.65 -34.28 25.50
#